data_AF-A0A5J4U627-F1
#
_entry.id   AF-A0A5J4U627-F1
#
_cell.length_a   1.000
_cell.length_b   1.000
_cell.length_c   1.000
_cell.angle_alpha   90.00
_cell.angle_beta   90.00
_cell.angle_gamma   90.00
#
_symmetry.space_group_name_H-M   'P 1'
#
loop_
_entity.id
_entity.type
_entity.pdbx_description
1 polymer ?
#
loop_
_entity_poly.entity_id
_entity_poly.type
_entity_poly.pdbx_seq_one_letter_code
_entity_poly.pdbx_strand_id
1 'polypeptide(L)'
;MAKITAKQLLGRTASKMLAVRISGEEFMIYAMFLNQLVSVATKNDPEIELRFILRQYNKRLKMDQLKEIIEIAQENSQSAVMKLIQYLNERC
;
A
#
# COMPACT_ATOMS: atom_id res chain seq x y z
N MET A 1 40.53 12.95 32.03
CA MET A 1 40.20 11.84 31.11
C MET A 1 38.82 11.29 31.44
N ALA A 2 37.77 11.89 30.88
CA ALA A 2 36.39 11.49 31.15
C ALA A 2 36.01 10.31 30.25
N LYS A 3 35.69 9.17 30.86
CA LYS A 3 35.17 7.98 30.21
C LYS A 3 33.76 8.30 29.69
N ILE A 4 33.61 8.39 28.37
CA ILE A 4 32.28 8.46 27.75
C ILE A 4 31.73 7.03 27.75
N THR A 5 30.83 6.78 28.69
CA THR A 5 30.09 5.53 28.85
C THR A 5 29.26 5.28 27.61
N ALA A 6 29.46 4.15 26.94
CA ALA A 6 28.80 3.70 25.70
C ALA A 6 27.29 3.37 25.87
N LYS A 7 26.54 4.24 26.56
CA LYS A 7 25.09 4.10 26.80
C LYS A 7 24.25 5.20 26.13
N GLN A 8 24.88 6.09 25.35
CA GLN A 8 24.24 7.26 24.74
C GLN A 8 24.21 7.23 23.19
N LEU A 9 24.34 6.06 22.58
CA LEU A 9 24.20 5.87 21.11
C LEU A 9 23.11 4.86 20.73
N LEU A 10 22.18 4.54 21.64
CA LEU A 10 21.00 3.72 21.34
C LEU A 10 19.71 4.56 21.23
N GLY A 11 19.84 5.86 21.01
CA GLY A 11 18.74 6.73 20.62
C GLY A 11 18.95 7.20 19.19
N ARG A 12 18.48 6.43 18.18
CA ARG A 12 18.11 6.89 16.81
C ARG A 12 18.08 5.79 15.72
N THR A 13 17.69 4.54 15.98
CA THR A 13 17.44 3.57 14.88
C THR A 13 16.34 2.57 15.20
N ALA A 14 15.27 3.02 15.84
CA ALA A 14 14.00 2.30 15.83
C ALA A 14 12.97 3.15 15.10
N SER A 15 13.14 3.30 13.77
CA SER A 15 11.98 3.56 12.93
C SER A 15 11.05 2.38 13.18
N LYS A 16 10.01 2.61 13.98
CA LYS A 16 8.92 1.67 14.15
C LYS A 16 8.41 1.37 12.74
N MET A 17 8.78 0.21 12.18
CA MET A 17 7.97 -0.43 11.15
C MET A 17 6.60 -0.66 11.78
N LEU A 18 5.73 0.34 11.69
CA LEU A 18 4.31 0.20 11.93
C LEU A 18 3.76 -0.56 10.73
N ALA A 19 4.10 -1.86 10.63
CA ALA A 19 3.60 -2.72 9.58
C ALA A 19 2.11 -2.44 9.41
N VAL A 20 1.72 -1.88 8.26
CA VAL A 20 0.33 -1.52 8.01
C VAL A 20 -0.44 -2.84 8.05
N ARG A 21 -1.17 -3.05 9.14
CA ARG A 21 -1.99 -4.24 9.30
C ARG A 21 -3.19 -4.08 8.38
N ILE A 22 -3.12 -4.70 7.21
CA ILE A 22 -4.27 -4.86 6.31
C ILE A 22 -5.11 -6.00 6.88
N SER A 23 -6.40 -5.75 7.11
CA SER A 23 -7.32 -6.80 7.57
C SER A 23 -7.63 -7.78 6.42
N GLY A 24 -8.11 -8.98 6.75
CA GLY A 24 -8.55 -9.93 5.72
C GLY A 24 -9.68 -9.37 4.86
N GLU A 25 -10.60 -8.61 5.47
CA GLU A 25 -11.69 -7.93 4.76
C GLU A 25 -11.17 -6.86 3.78
N GLU A 26 -10.23 -6.01 4.21
CA GLU A 26 -9.58 -5.02 3.35
C GLU A 26 -8.92 -5.68 2.14
N PHE A 27 -8.19 -6.77 2.39
CA PHE A 27 -7.54 -7.54 1.34
C PHE A 27 -8.54 -8.06 0.29
N MET A 28 -9.65 -8.65 0.75
CA MET A 28 -10.67 -9.19 -0.15
C MET A 28 -11.29 -8.09 -1.02
N ILE A 29 -11.52 -6.90 -0.46
CA ILE A 29 -12.09 -5.77 -1.20
C ILE A 29 -11.10 -5.27 -2.27
N TYR A 30 -9.82 -5.09 -1.92
CA TYR A 30 -8.82 -4.70 -2.89
C TYR A 30 -8.66 -5.73 -4.01
N ALA A 31 -8.60 -7.02 -3.65
CA ALA A 31 -8.48 -8.11 -4.61
C ALA A 31 -9.69 -8.21 -5.53
N MET A 32 -10.91 -8.06 -4.99
CA MET A 32 -12.13 -8.06 -5.77
C MET A 32 -12.15 -6.89 -6.76
N PHE A 33 -11.81 -5.68 -6.31
CA PHE A 33 -11.73 -4.50 -7.18
C PHE A 33 -10.72 -4.71 -8.32
N LEU A 34 -9.50 -5.14 -8.01
CA LEU A 34 -8.44 -5.34 -9.02
C LEU A 34 -8.77 -6.50 -9.99
N ASN A 35 -9.47 -7.55 -9.54
CA ASN A 35 -9.99 -8.60 -10.42
C ASN A 35 -11.10 -8.10 -11.35
N GLN A 36 -12.02 -7.28 -10.83
CA GLN A 36 -13.15 -6.74 -11.59
C GLN A 36 -12.73 -5.69 -12.63
N LEU A 37 -11.55 -5.09 -12.44
CA LEU A 37 -10.96 -4.12 -13.36
C LEU A 37 -10.83 -4.63 -14.79
N VAL A 38 -10.63 -5.95 -14.95
CA VAL A 38 -10.54 -6.65 -16.24
C VAL A 38 -11.92 -6.98 -16.84
N SER A 39 -12.95 -7.07 -15.99
CA SER A 39 -14.26 -7.63 -16.37
C SER A 39 -15.31 -6.60 -16.76
N VAL A 40 -15.18 -5.33 -16.36
CA VAL A 40 -16.22 -4.32 -16.63
C VAL A 40 -15.59 -2.99 -16.97
N ALA A 41 -15.87 -2.54 -18.19
CA ALA A 41 -15.77 -1.18 -18.68
C ALA A 41 -15.80 -0.11 -17.56
N THR A 42 -14.62 0.36 -17.15
CA THR A 42 -14.47 1.55 -16.33
C THR A 42 -14.72 2.77 -17.19
N LYS A 43 -15.99 3.18 -17.28
CA LYS A 43 -16.38 4.52 -17.79
C LYS A 43 -15.79 5.65 -16.92
N ASN A 44 -15.20 5.33 -15.77
CA ASN A 44 -14.65 6.25 -14.79
C ASN A 44 -13.23 5.83 -14.39
N ASP A 45 -12.38 6.81 -14.09
CA ASP A 45 -10.95 6.64 -13.83
C ASP A 45 -10.64 5.59 -12.71
N PRO A 46 -10.11 4.40 -13.04
CA PRO A 46 -9.90 3.31 -12.06
C PRO A 46 -8.96 3.69 -10.91
N GLU A 47 -8.00 4.58 -11.15
CA GLU A 47 -7.10 5.09 -10.12
C GLU A 47 -7.84 5.95 -9.09
N ILE A 48 -8.89 6.66 -9.53
CA ILE A 48 -9.74 7.47 -8.66
C ILE A 48 -10.60 6.57 -7.78
N GLU A 49 -11.19 5.51 -8.35
CA GLU A 49 -11.96 4.52 -7.59
C GLU A 49 -11.08 3.81 -6.55
N LEU A 50 -9.90 3.32 -6.94
CA LEU A 50 -8.96 2.70 -6.01
C LEU A 50 -8.57 3.67 -4.89
N ARG A 51 -8.35 4.95 -5.21
CA ARG A 51 -8.09 5.99 -4.21
C ARG A 51 -9.24 6.15 -3.23
N PHE A 52 -10.49 6.12 -3.69
CA PHE A 52 -11.66 6.22 -2.82
C PHE A 52 -11.78 5.02 -1.88
N ILE A 53 -11.55 3.80 -2.38
CA ILE A 53 -11.55 2.57 -1.58
C ILE A 53 -10.48 2.65 -0.49
N LEU A 54 -9.24 3.00 -0.85
CA LEU A 54 -8.14 3.12 0.12
C LEU A 54 -8.45 4.15 1.23
N ARG A 55 -9.12 5.25 0.88
CA ARG A 55 -9.52 6.29 1.84
C ARG A 55 -10.55 5.81 2.86
N GLN A 56 -11.42 4.85 2.52
CA GLN A 56 -12.36 4.26 3.50
C GLN A 56 -11.60 3.57 4.65
N TYR A 57 -10.39 3.09 4.37
CA TYR A 57 -9.50 2.43 5.33
C TYR A 57 -8.37 3.33 5.83
N ASN A 58 -8.51 4.66 5.67
CA ASN A 58 -7.49 5.65 6.04
C ASN A 58 -6.12 5.44 5.37
N LYS A 59 -6.07 4.74 4.23
CA LYS A 59 -4.84 4.51 3.46
C LYS A 59 -4.75 5.50 2.29
N ARG A 60 -3.53 5.83 1.90
CA ARG A 60 -3.25 6.77 0.81
C ARG A 60 -2.05 6.29 0.02
N LEU A 61 -2.11 6.43 -1.30
CA LEU A 61 -1.00 6.25 -2.23
C LEU A 61 -0.88 7.47 -3.16
N LYS A 62 0.29 7.67 -3.77
CA LYS A 62 0.49 8.72 -4.80
C LYS A 62 -0.24 8.33 -6.08
N MET A 63 -0.57 9.29 -6.94
CA MET A 63 -1.25 8.98 -8.20
C MET A 63 -0.45 8.00 -9.06
N ASP A 64 0.86 8.18 -9.16
CA ASP A 64 1.71 7.31 -9.97
C ASP A 64 1.73 5.86 -9.45
N GLN A 65 1.70 5.67 -8.12
CA GLN A 65 1.60 4.34 -7.52
C GLN A 65 0.25 3.67 -7.85
N LEU A 66 -0.83 4.45 -7.86
CA LEU A 66 -2.15 3.94 -8.23
C LEU A 66 -2.16 3.51 -9.70
N LYS A 67 -1.64 4.35 -10.61
CA LYS A 67 -1.51 4.02 -12.03
C LYS A 67 -0.73 2.74 -12.26
N GLU A 68 0.42 2.59 -11.60
CA GLU A 68 1.23 1.37 -11.72
C GLU A 68 0.47 0.11 -11.25
N ILE A 69 -0.27 0.20 -10.14
CA ILE A 69 -1.11 -0.92 -9.68
C ILE A 69 -2.19 -1.26 -10.72
N ILE A 70 -2.82 -0.24 -11.32
CA ILE A 70 -3.86 -0.42 -12.35
C ILE A 70 -3.28 -1.07 -13.61
N GLU A 71 -2.12 -0.61 -14.08
CA GLU A 71 -1.42 -1.20 -15.23
C GLU A 71 -1.10 -2.68 -14.98
N ILE A 72 -0.56 -3.01 -13.81
CA ILE A 72 -0.28 -4.41 -13.44
C ILE A 72 -1.59 -5.23 -13.37
N ALA A 73 -2.69 -4.65 -12.88
CA ALA A 73 -3.95 -5.37 -12.72
C ALA A 73 -4.58 -5.79 -14.05
N GLN A 74 -4.34 -5.02 -15.13
CA GLN A 74 -4.79 -5.36 -16.47
C GLN A 74 -4.08 -6.61 -17.03
N GLU A 75 -2.85 -6.86 -16.61
CA GLU A 75 -2.07 -8.03 -17.03
C GLU A 75 -2.24 -9.22 -16.06
N ASN A 76 -2.16 -8.95 -14.76
CA ASN A 76 -2.23 -9.92 -13.69
C ASN A 76 -2.72 -9.29 -12.38
N SER A 77 -3.98 -9.57 -12.05
CA SER A 77 -4.62 -9.05 -10.85
C SER A 77 -3.99 -9.52 -9.54
N GLN A 78 -3.45 -10.74 -9.46
CA GLN A 78 -2.76 -11.24 -8.26
C GLN A 78 -1.47 -10.44 -8.00
N SER A 79 -0.69 -10.19 -9.04
CA SER A 79 0.52 -9.34 -8.96
C SER A 79 0.17 -7.92 -8.53
N ALA A 80 -0.93 -7.35 -9.01
CA ALA A 80 -1.37 -6.01 -8.64
C ALA A 80 -1.74 -5.90 -7.15
N VAL A 81 -2.42 -6.92 -6.60
CA VAL A 81 -2.72 -6.99 -5.16
C VAL A 81 -1.44 -7.02 -4.34
N MET A 82 -0.45 -7.82 -4.73
CA MET A 82 0.84 -7.89 -4.03
C MET A 82 1.57 -6.55 -4.08
N LYS A 83 1.55 -5.87 -5.24
CA LYS A 83 2.15 -4.55 -5.41
C LYS A 83 1.46 -3.48 -4.55
N LEU A 84 0.12 -3.51 -4.48
CA LEU A 84 -0.64 -2.62 -3.61
C LEU A 84 -0.22 -2.79 -2.14
N ILE A 85 -0.12 -4.03 -1.66
CA ILE A 85 0.30 -4.34 -0.30
C ILE A 85 1.73 -3.85 -0.04
N GLN A 86 2.64 -4.06 -1.00
CA GLN A 86 4.01 -3.57 -0.93
C GLN A 86 4.03 -2.05 -0.73
N TYR A 87 3.33 -1.27 -1.56
CA TYR A 87 3.32 0.19 -1.41
C TYR A 87 2.70 0.70 -0.12
N LEU A 88 1.69 -0.01 0.40
CA LEU A 88 1.09 0.33 1.67
C LEU A 88 2.06 0.07 2.83
N ASN A 89 2.92 -0.95 2.72
CA ASN A 89 3.91 -1.28 3.73
C ASN A 89 5.18 -0.41 3.67
N GLU A 90 5.61 0.04 2.48
CA GLU A 90 6.78 0.90 2.29
C GLU A 90 6.60 2.34 2.81
N ARG A 91 5.37 2.75 3.13
CA ARG A 91 5.07 4.07 3.73
C ARG A 91 5.35 4.15 5.25
N CYS A 92 6.17 3.26 5.80
CA CYS A 92 6.55 3.24 7.22
C CYS A 92 8.03 3.51 7.45
#